data_AF-A0A644XTW7-F1
#
_entry.id   AF-A0A644XTW7-F1
#
_cell.length_a   1.000
_cell.length_b   1.000
_cell.length_c   1.000
_cell.angle_alpha   90.00
_cell.angle_beta   90.00
_cell.angle_gamma   90.00
#
_symmetry.space_group_name_H-M   'P 1'
#
loop_
_entity.id
_entity.type
_entity.pdbx_description
1 polymer ?
#
loop_
_entity_poly.entity_id
_entity_poly.type
_entity_poly.pdbx_seq_one_letter_code
_entity_poly.pdbx_strand_id
1 'polypeptide(L)'
;MNLKLKRKLGIITCGFLISTVLFQDKEIKTVNASSNVQVKLGIDNLDKNLDIFEGKKVGLITNPSGVNSNFTSSIDVLYEKTNLTTLFAAEHGIRGNAQAGDSVGNEVDEVTKLPVHSLYGATKKPTAEMLQNVDILAYDMQDVGARFYTYINTLAYAMEACAENDKTFVVFDRPNPIGGEVQGNLLNIDYSSFVGMYPIVQRYGMTVGEYAKFINEEFNINCKLEVVEMEGWTRDMYYDETGLDTWVMPSPNMPTLTTSIVYTGTCVFEGTNVSEGRGTTRPFELIGAPWINPIDLANELNSLNLPGVKFRAASFTPQFSKYSALDTANYPTGKNQVCGGVQLYVTDRDNFNGVKTGYAMLYTVRDMYPDKFQYLSTNFIDKLTGNSYVREGKYTLEELYEIVDKESEEFKAEIENYRIYIPEEPINNVPVITANDKTIKLNEDFNPLKDVTAYDDEDGDLTASIKVEENTVDTSKAGEYIVNYSVSDSEGASTSKKINVTVIKDNEDDNNGNTNNNSGSLPQTGSNVNGSLLLIIISLCMIYMGKVILENKSKKVIDKK
;
A
#
# COMPACT_ATOMS: atom_id res chain seq x y z
N MET A 1 -48.75 -45.96 26.47
CA MET A 1 -50.11 -46.39 26.03
C MET A 1 -50.38 -45.68 24.71
N ASN A 2 -50.14 -46.34 23.56
CA ASN A 2 -51.17 -47.00 22.71
C ASN A 2 -52.28 -46.02 22.28
N LEU A 3 -52.68 -45.84 21.01
CA LEU A 3 -52.59 -46.59 19.75
C LEU A 3 -53.12 -45.61 18.64
N LYS A 4 -52.56 -45.52 17.41
CA LYS A 4 -53.01 -46.17 16.12
C LYS A 4 -54.47 -45.80 15.71
N LEU A 5 -54.92 -45.60 14.46
CA LEU A 5 -54.53 -45.96 13.07
C LEU A 5 -55.68 -45.46 12.14
N LYS A 6 -55.50 -45.04 10.87
CA LYS A 6 -55.69 -45.82 9.60
C LYS A 6 -55.70 -44.79 8.44
N ARG A 7 -54.83 -44.82 7.42
CA ARG A 7 -54.69 -45.72 6.23
C ARG A 7 -55.92 -45.81 5.31
N LYS A 8 -55.74 -45.38 4.04
CA LYS A 8 -55.89 -46.26 2.86
C LYS A 8 -55.18 -45.69 1.61
N LEU A 9 -54.75 -46.64 0.79
CA LEU A 9 -53.72 -46.63 -0.25
C LEU A 9 -54.38 -47.00 -1.59
N GLY A 10 -53.83 -46.56 -2.72
CA GLY A 10 -54.14 -47.16 -4.02
C GLY A 10 -53.14 -46.90 -5.16
N ILE A 11 -52.18 -47.83 -5.32
CA ILE A 11 -51.64 -48.43 -6.57
C ILE A 11 -50.71 -47.54 -7.43
N ILE A 12 -49.37 -47.68 -7.38
CA ILE A 12 -48.44 -48.69 -7.98
C ILE A 12 -48.44 -48.75 -9.51
N THR A 13 -47.39 -48.17 -10.11
CA THR A 13 -46.47 -48.64 -11.20
C THR A 13 -45.57 -47.43 -11.52
N CYS A 14 -44.25 -47.43 -11.76
CA CYS A 14 -43.28 -48.41 -12.25
C CYS A 14 -41.86 -47.82 -12.03
N GLY A 15 -40.83 -48.67 -11.87
CA GLY A 15 -39.47 -48.40 -12.36
C GLY A 15 -38.49 -47.60 -11.47
N PHE A 16 -37.60 -48.33 -10.79
CA PHE A 16 -36.29 -47.84 -10.34
C PHE A 16 -35.42 -47.47 -11.56
N LEU A 17 -34.77 -46.30 -11.54
CA LEU A 17 -33.40 -46.14 -12.03
C LEU A 17 -32.74 -44.92 -11.37
N ILE A 18 -31.56 -45.18 -10.84
CA ILE A 18 -30.71 -44.30 -10.06
C ILE A 18 -30.15 -43.18 -10.96
N SER A 19 -30.25 -41.93 -10.51
CA SER A 19 -29.29 -40.90 -10.90
C SER A 19 -29.03 -39.99 -9.69
N THR A 20 -27.87 -40.20 -9.09
CA THR A 20 -27.14 -39.19 -8.30
C THR A 20 -27.08 -37.89 -9.09
N VAL A 21 -27.86 -36.90 -8.67
CA VAL A 21 -27.62 -35.51 -9.07
C VAL A 21 -26.54 -34.99 -8.14
N LEU A 22 -25.32 -34.93 -8.68
CA LEU A 22 -24.27 -34.07 -8.18
C LEU A 22 -24.83 -32.65 -8.18
N PHE A 23 -25.10 -32.10 -6.99
CA PHE A 23 -25.12 -30.65 -6.83
C PHE A 23 -23.69 -30.19 -7.14
N GLN A 24 -23.47 -29.78 -8.39
CA GLN A 24 -22.33 -28.96 -8.74
C GLN A 24 -22.64 -27.59 -8.14
N ASP A 25 -22.08 -27.32 -6.97
CA ASP A 25 -21.94 -25.97 -6.46
C ASP A 25 -21.29 -25.15 -7.58
N LYS A 26 -22.07 -24.24 -8.15
CA LYS A 26 -21.54 -23.17 -8.98
C LYS A 26 -20.80 -22.26 -8.01
N GLU A 27 -19.53 -22.57 -7.76
CA GLU A 27 -18.58 -21.56 -7.30
C GLU A 27 -18.69 -20.39 -8.26
N ILE A 28 -19.32 -19.32 -7.79
CA ILE A 28 -19.09 -18.00 -8.35
C ILE A 28 -17.65 -17.70 -7.94
N LYS A 29 -16.70 -18.06 -8.80
CA LYS A 29 -15.37 -17.48 -8.78
C LYS A 29 -15.55 -16.01 -9.12
N THR A 30 -15.78 -15.19 -8.10
CA THR A 30 -15.26 -13.83 -8.09
C THR A 30 -13.77 -13.98 -8.36
N VAL A 31 -13.36 -13.64 -9.58
CA VAL A 31 -11.96 -13.36 -9.86
C VAL A 31 -11.67 -12.04 -9.16
N ASN A 32 -11.49 -12.11 -7.83
CA ASN A 32 -10.56 -11.21 -7.18
C ASN A 32 -9.21 -11.83 -7.47
N ALA A 33 -8.59 -11.43 -8.57
CA ALA A 33 -7.14 -11.47 -8.66
C ALA A 33 -6.61 -10.36 -7.73
N SER A 34 -6.83 -10.49 -6.42
CA SER A 34 -5.83 -10.04 -5.49
C SER A 34 -4.78 -11.14 -5.59
N SER A 35 -3.73 -10.87 -6.37
CA SER A 35 -2.46 -11.52 -6.09
C SER A 35 -2.26 -11.45 -4.58
N ASN A 36 -1.97 -12.58 -3.93
CA ASN A 36 -1.43 -12.59 -2.56
C ASN A 36 -0.09 -11.84 -2.60
N VAL A 37 -0.14 -10.51 -2.67
CA VAL A 37 1.04 -9.67 -2.58
C VAL A 37 1.36 -9.65 -1.10
N GLN A 38 2.31 -10.50 -0.72
CA GLN A 38 2.91 -10.44 0.59
C GLN A 38 4.06 -9.45 0.51
N VAL A 39 3.84 -8.25 1.05
CA VAL A 39 4.90 -7.25 1.18
C VAL A 39 6.04 -7.85 1.99
N LYS A 40 7.28 -7.66 1.52
CA LYS A 40 8.48 -7.91 2.33
C LYS A 40 9.01 -6.61 2.88
N LEU A 41 9.22 -6.58 4.19
CA LEU A 41 9.75 -5.42 4.89
C LEU A 41 11.24 -5.24 4.55
N GLY A 42 11.79 -4.05 4.81
CA GLY A 42 13.24 -3.84 4.66
C GLY A 42 14.07 -4.86 5.44
N ILE A 43 13.64 -5.22 6.66
CA ILE A 43 14.33 -6.23 7.47
C ILE A 43 14.23 -7.65 6.90
N ASP A 44 13.16 -7.99 6.16
CA ASP A 44 13.05 -9.27 5.45
C ASP A 44 14.07 -9.35 4.29
N ASN A 45 14.49 -8.19 3.77
CA ASN A 45 15.45 -8.08 2.69
C ASN A 45 16.91 -7.96 3.16
N LEU A 46 17.20 -8.15 4.46
CA LEU A 46 18.56 -8.07 5.02
C LEU A 46 19.57 -8.96 4.29
N ASP A 47 19.19 -10.21 3.96
CA ASP A 47 20.12 -11.18 3.36
C ASP A 47 20.67 -10.73 2.00
N LYS A 48 19.92 -9.88 1.27
CA LYS A 48 20.34 -9.30 -0.01
C LYS A 48 21.24 -8.07 0.16
N ASN A 49 21.40 -7.57 1.39
CA ASN A 49 22.04 -6.31 1.73
C ASN A 49 23.10 -6.47 2.85
N LEU A 50 23.57 -7.71 3.11
CA LEU A 50 24.53 -8.01 4.18
C LEU A 50 25.90 -7.34 3.98
N ASP A 51 26.24 -7.07 2.73
CA ASP A 51 27.42 -6.35 2.27
C ASP A 51 27.51 -4.93 2.84
N ILE A 52 26.39 -4.29 3.15
CA ILE A 52 26.37 -3.00 3.88
C ILE A 52 27.03 -3.15 5.27
N PHE A 53 26.85 -4.30 5.92
CA PHE A 53 27.21 -4.53 7.32
C PHE A 53 28.54 -5.28 7.52
N GLU A 54 29.20 -5.73 6.45
CA GLU A 54 30.37 -6.58 6.55
C GLU A 54 31.54 -5.90 7.28
N GLY A 55 32.00 -6.52 8.37
CA GLY A 55 33.09 -6.01 9.20
C GLY A 55 32.76 -4.73 9.99
N LYS A 56 31.49 -4.30 10.03
CA LYS A 56 31.05 -3.09 10.73
C LYS A 56 30.39 -3.42 12.07
N LYS A 57 30.55 -2.54 13.06
CA LYS A 57 29.79 -2.61 14.31
C LYS A 57 28.42 -1.95 14.13
N VAL A 58 27.36 -2.67 14.46
CA VAL A 58 25.99 -2.23 14.22
C VAL A 58 25.36 -1.78 15.53
N GLY A 59 24.80 -0.56 15.52
CA GLY A 59 23.82 -0.10 16.50
C GLY A 59 22.42 -0.24 15.93
N LEU A 60 21.41 -0.51 16.75
CA LEU A 60 20.01 -0.62 16.30
C LEU A 60 19.08 0.27 17.12
N ILE A 61 18.37 1.17 16.44
CA ILE A 61 17.19 1.87 16.97
C ILE A 61 15.97 1.03 16.64
N THR A 62 15.29 0.51 17.66
CA THR A 62 14.09 -0.32 17.47
C THR A 62 13.16 -0.30 18.69
N ASN A 63 12.04 -0.98 18.57
CA ASN A 63 11.02 -1.18 19.59
C ASN A 63 10.27 -2.52 19.29
N PRO A 64 9.19 -2.90 20.00
CA PRO A 64 8.47 -4.14 19.73
C PRO A 64 7.94 -4.30 18.30
N SER A 65 7.66 -3.21 17.59
CA SER A 65 7.18 -3.25 16.20
C SER A 65 8.29 -3.59 15.19
N GLY A 66 9.57 -3.50 15.61
CA GLY A 66 10.73 -3.96 14.86
C GLY A 66 10.82 -5.48 14.82
N VAL A 67 9.94 -6.07 14.03
CA VAL A 67 9.91 -7.50 13.72
C VAL A 67 9.83 -7.73 12.21
N ASN A 68 10.40 -8.84 11.75
CA ASN A 68 10.26 -9.29 10.37
C ASN A 68 8.90 -9.96 10.12
N SER A 69 8.62 -10.36 8.88
CA SER A 69 7.37 -11.03 8.47
C SER A 69 7.05 -12.33 9.24
N ASN A 70 8.05 -12.92 9.90
CA ASN A 70 7.92 -14.12 10.75
C ASN A 70 7.85 -13.80 12.25
N PHE A 71 7.56 -12.56 12.64
CA PHE A 71 7.54 -12.10 14.04
C PHE A 71 8.87 -12.26 14.79
N THR A 72 9.99 -12.38 14.08
CA THR A 72 11.31 -12.38 14.71
C THR A 72 11.75 -10.95 14.92
N SER A 73 12.18 -10.60 16.13
CA SER A 73 12.67 -9.24 16.41
C SER A 73 13.90 -8.92 15.58
N SER A 74 13.97 -7.69 15.09
CA SER A 74 15.13 -7.18 14.34
C SER A 74 16.40 -7.15 15.20
N ILE A 75 16.26 -7.11 16.53
CA ILE A 75 17.37 -7.35 17.46
C ILE A 75 17.97 -8.73 17.21
N ASP A 76 17.14 -9.77 17.20
CA ASP A 76 17.60 -11.15 17.08
C ASP A 76 18.12 -11.43 15.66
N VAL A 77 17.43 -10.91 14.64
CA VAL A 77 17.84 -11.01 13.23
C VAL A 77 19.24 -10.40 13.02
N LEU A 78 19.47 -9.18 13.49
CA LEU A 78 20.76 -8.51 13.31
C LEU A 78 21.84 -9.08 14.24
N TYR A 79 21.48 -9.55 15.43
CA TYR A 79 22.42 -10.21 16.33
C TYR A 79 22.98 -11.52 15.75
N GLU A 80 22.14 -12.28 15.05
CA GLU A 80 22.56 -13.52 14.40
C GLU A 80 23.39 -13.28 13.13
N LYS A 81 23.00 -12.29 12.32
CA LYS A 81 23.53 -12.09 10.95
C LYS A 81 24.59 -11.00 10.83
N THR A 82 24.74 -10.14 11.84
CA THR A 82 25.67 -9.00 11.80
C THR A 82 26.44 -8.88 13.14
N ASN A 83 27.37 -7.93 13.22
CA ASN A 83 28.06 -7.61 14.48
C ASN A 83 27.30 -6.53 15.25
N LEU A 84 26.13 -6.88 15.78
CA LEU A 84 25.30 -6.00 16.61
C LEU A 84 25.94 -5.77 17.98
N THR A 85 26.22 -4.51 18.32
CA THR A 85 26.97 -4.14 19.53
C THR A 85 26.20 -3.25 20.49
N THR A 86 25.14 -2.55 20.06
CA THR A 86 24.45 -1.55 20.88
C THR A 86 23.00 -1.39 20.45
N LEU A 87 22.10 -1.24 21.41
CA LEU A 87 20.68 -1.01 21.19
C LEU A 87 20.28 0.41 21.63
N PHE A 88 19.31 0.98 20.95
CA PHE A 88 18.77 2.30 21.22
C PHE A 88 17.25 2.22 21.30
N ALA A 89 16.69 2.56 22.45
CA ALA A 89 15.26 2.59 22.69
C ALA A 89 14.73 4.00 22.42
N ALA A 90 13.70 4.10 21.57
CA ALA A 90 12.93 5.33 21.42
C ALA A 90 11.92 5.49 22.60
N GLU A 91 10.81 6.18 22.36
CA GLU A 91 9.69 6.22 23.32
C GLU A 91 9.12 4.81 23.58
N HIS A 92 8.73 4.52 24.82
CA HIS A 92 8.17 3.24 25.32
C HIS A 92 9.16 2.07 25.56
N GLY A 93 10.46 2.29 25.36
CA GLY A 93 11.50 1.31 25.69
C GLY A 93 11.71 0.22 24.61
N ILE A 94 12.83 -0.51 24.71
CA ILE A 94 13.29 -1.44 23.67
C ILE A 94 12.36 -2.67 23.51
N ARG A 95 11.77 -3.17 24.60
CA ARG A 95 10.79 -4.26 24.60
C ARG A 95 9.36 -3.79 24.94
N GLY A 96 9.08 -2.49 24.87
CA GLY A 96 7.72 -1.92 24.95
C GLY A 96 7.04 -1.96 26.32
N ASN A 97 7.80 -2.08 27.39
CA ASN A 97 7.31 -2.22 28.76
C ASN A 97 7.01 -0.87 29.46
N ALA A 98 7.21 0.28 28.82
CA ALA A 98 7.04 1.61 29.42
C ALA A 98 5.88 2.44 28.81
N GLN A 99 5.22 3.30 29.61
CA GLN A 99 4.12 4.15 29.14
C GLN A 99 4.63 5.42 28.45
N ALA A 100 3.77 6.10 27.68
CA ALA A 100 4.05 7.42 27.11
C ALA A 100 4.46 8.43 28.19
N GLY A 101 5.61 9.09 28.00
CA GLY A 101 6.15 10.04 28.96
C GLY A 101 6.99 9.44 30.10
N ASP A 102 7.08 8.12 30.24
CA ASP A 102 7.93 7.49 31.25
C ASP A 102 9.43 7.59 30.90
N SER A 103 10.27 7.73 31.93
CA SER A 103 11.72 7.69 31.77
C SER A 103 12.20 6.25 31.65
N VAL A 104 12.69 5.85 30.49
CA VAL A 104 13.45 4.60 30.31
C VAL A 104 14.93 4.90 30.49
N GLY A 105 15.62 4.18 31.39
CA GLY A 105 17.03 4.40 31.71
C GLY A 105 17.98 3.71 30.73
N ASN A 106 19.30 3.79 31.00
CA ASN A 106 20.27 2.90 30.35
C ASN A 106 20.09 1.49 30.93
N GLU A 107 19.88 0.51 30.05
CA GLU A 107 19.56 -0.87 30.42
C GLU A 107 20.54 -1.84 29.73
N VAL A 108 20.45 -3.12 30.08
CA VAL A 108 21.15 -4.19 29.38
C VAL A 108 20.07 -5.16 28.90
N ASP A 109 20.04 -5.45 27.60
CA ASP A 109 19.06 -6.39 27.06
C ASP A 109 19.29 -7.78 27.66
N GLU A 110 18.24 -8.38 28.22
CA GLU A 110 18.37 -9.62 28.99
C GLU A 110 18.79 -10.81 28.13
N VAL A 111 18.50 -10.80 26.83
CA VAL A 111 18.77 -11.91 25.92
C VAL A 111 20.17 -11.79 25.33
N THR A 112 20.45 -10.68 24.65
CA THR A 112 21.70 -10.44 23.91
C THR A 112 22.85 -9.93 24.79
N LYS A 113 22.54 -9.44 26.00
CA LYS A 113 23.46 -8.77 26.94
C LYS A 113 24.09 -7.48 26.38
N LEU A 114 23.50 -6.91 25.34
CA LEU A 114 23.96 -5.66 24.76
C LEU A 114 23.51 -4.45 25.60
N PRO A 115 24.31 -3.36 25.61
CA PRO A 115 23.89 -2.10 26.20
C PRO A 115 22.69 -1.52 25.45
N VAL A 116 21.74 -0.95 26.19
CA VAL A 116 20.55 -0.25 25.69
C VAL A 116 20.61 1.21 26.14
N HIS A 117 20.62 2.13 25.17
CA HIS A 117 20.56 3.57 25.41
C HIS A 117 19.16 4.11 25.16
N SER A 118 18.67 4.96 26.08
CA SER A 118 17.39 5.65 25.89
C SER A 118 17.58 6.92 25.05
N LEU A 119 16.77 7.05 24.00
CA LEU A 119 16.65 8.23 23.13
C LEU A 119 15.36 9.01 23.44
N TYR A 120 14.94 9.00 24.71
CA TYR A 120 13.76 9.72 25.19
C TYR A 120 14.08 10.61 26.40
N GLY A 121 13.20 11.58 26.68
CA GLY A 121 13.38 12.50 27.81
C GLY A 121 14.52 13.49 27.60
N ALA A 122 15.55 13.43 28.47
CA ALA A 122 16.68 14.37 28.44
C ALA A 122 17.60 14.18 27.23
N THR A 123 17.69 12.95 26.71
CA THR A 123 18.57 12.59 25.59
C THR A 123 17.72 12.06 24.46
N LYS A 124 17.45 12.87 23.43
CA LYS A 124 16.65 12.47 22.25
C LYS A 124 17.51 12.18 21.02
N LYS A 125 18.72 12.73 21.01
CA LYS A 125 19.73 12.57 19.97
C LYS A 125 20.87 11.70 20.50
N PRO A 126 21.29 10.64 19.78
CA PRO A 126 22.45 9.85 20.19
C PRO A 126 23.67 10.74 20.42
N THR A 127 24.38 10.54 21.53
CA THR A 127 25.62 11.28 21.80
C THR A 127 26.81 10.59 21.13
N ALA A 128 27.91 11.33 20.93
CA ALA A 128 29.17 10.76 20.43
C ALA A 128 29.66 9.57 21.28
N GLU A 129 29.45 9.61 22.61
CA GLU A 129 29.79 8.52 23.52
C GLU A 129 28.95 7.27 23.27
N MET A 130 27.64 7.43 23.03
CA MET A 130 26.77 6.30 22.69
C MET A 130 27.14 5.67 21.34
N LEU A 131 27.68 6.46 20.40
CA LEU A 131 28.08 6.02 19.06
C LEU A 131 29.53 5.51 18.98
N GLN A 132 30.28 5.50 20.08
CA GLN A 132 31.72 5.16 20.06
C GLN A 132 32.00 3.73 19.57
N ASN A 133 31.06 2.80 19.80
CA ASN A 133 31.18 1.39 19.44
C ASN A 133 30.26 0.99 18.27
N VAL A 134 29.87 1.98 17.46
CA VAL A 134 28.95 1.85 16.33
C VAL A 134 29.60 2.46 15.09
N ASP A 135 29.63 1.73 13.99
CA ASP A 135 30.02 2.22 12.66
C ASP A 135 28.77 2.50 11.80
N ILE A 136 27.75 1.64 11.95
CA ILE A 136 26.46 1.74 11.29
C ILE A 136 25.36 1.81 12.33
N LEU A 137 24.51 2.82 12.26
CA LEU A 137 23.30 2.90 13.08
C LEU A 137 22.09 2.55 12.20
N ALA A 138 21.50 1.38 12.46
CA ALA A 138 20.30 0.92 11.80
C ALA A 138 19.04 1.41 12.52
N TYR A 139 17.97 1.63 11.75
CA TYR A 139 16.65 1.99 12.23
C TYR A 139 15.61 1.00 11.72
N ASP A 140 14.81 0.44 12.63
CA ASP A 140 13.69 -0.43 12.28
C ASP A 140 12.54 -0.31 13.30
N MET A 141 11.55 0.53 12.98
CA MET A 141 10.33 0.73 13.78
C MET A 141 9.15 1.09 12.86
N GLN A 142 7.96 0.58 13.20
CA GLN A 142 6.72 0.92 12.51
C GLN A 142 6.24 2.31 12.94
N ASP A 143 6.20 3.26 11.99
CA ASP A 143 5.53 4.55 12.14
C ASP A 143 4.01 4.44 11.86
N VAL A 144 3.27 5.53 12.02
CA VAL A 144 1.80 5.62 11.88
C VAL A 144 1.35 6.60 10.80
N GLY A 145 2.29 7.24 10.10
CA GLY A 145 2.02 8.19 9.02
C GLY A 145 1.57 9.57 9.51
N ALA A 146 1.92 9.94 10.76
CA ALA A 146 1.52 11.21 11.36
C ALA A 146 2.72 12.03 11.88
N ARG A 147 2.79 13.33 11.53
CA ARG A 147 3.90 14.25 11.88
C ARG A 147 4.24 14.30 13.37
N PHE A 148 3.20 14.23 14.22
CA PHE A 148 3.34 14.31 15.67
C PHE A 148 3.61 12.96 16.33
N TYR A 149 3.71 11.87 15.56
CA TYR A 149 4.27 10.62 16.06
C TYR A 149 5.79 10.71 16.05
N THR A 150 6.40 10.53 17.22
CA THR A 150 7.77 11.00 17.49
C THR A 150 8.86 10.14 16.86
N TYR A 151 8.53 9.01 16.25
CA TYR A 151 9.49 8.04 15.72
C TYR A 151 10.28 8.57 14.52
N ILE A 152 9.64 9.33 13.63
CA ILE A 152 10.31 10.05 12.54
C ILE A 152 11.23 11.18 13.06
N ASN A 153 10.94 11.75 14.23
CA ASN A 153 11.79 12.76 14.86
C ASN A 153 13.00 12.12 15.56
N THR A 154 12.84 10.93 16.16
CA THR A 154 13.97 10.11 16.62
C THR A 154 14.87 9.70 15.45
N LEU A 155 14.29 9.30 14.31
CA LEU A 155 15.03 9.00 13.08
C LEU A 155 15.87 10.20 12.65
N ALA A 156 15.27 11.39 12.58
CA ALA A 156 15.97 12.61 12.18
C ALA A 156 17.15 12.97 13.09
N TYR A 157 16.94 12.97 14.41
CA TYR A 157 18.04 13.23 15.35
C TYR A 157 19.16 12.19 15.24
N ALA A 158 18.82 10.93 15.00
CA ALA A 158 19.81 9.89 14.81
C ALA A 158 20.62 10.09 13.52
N MET A 159 19.97 10.49 12.42
CA MET A 159 20.65 10.86 11.18
C MET A 159 21.61 12.04 11.36
N GLU A 160 21.18 13.10 12.05
CA GLU A 160 22.05 14.24 12.38
C GLU A 160 23.25 13.79 13.21
N ALA A 161 23.04 12.95 14.23
CA ALA A 161 24.12 12.43 15.07
C ALA A 161 25.09 11.57 14.26
N CYS A 162 24.60 10.77 13.32
CA CYS A 162 25.43 9.99 12.41
C CYS A 162 26.25 10.88 11.49
N ALA A 163 25.66 11.93 10.91
CA ALA A 163 26.38 12.89 10.08
C ALA A 163 27.50 13.60 10.87
N GLU A 164 27.22 14.03 12.10
CA GLU A 164 28.19 14.70 12.99
C GLU A 164 29.35 13.79 13.42
N ASN A 165 29.15 12.47 13.43
CA ASN A 165 30.12 11.48 13.93
C ASN A 165 30.67 10.55 12.83
N ASP A 166 30.47 10.92 11.56
CA ASP A 166 30.92 10.17 10.37
C ASP A 166 30.46 8.69 10.36
N LYS A 167 29.20 8.45 10.74
CA LYS A 167 28.56 7.13 10.77
C LYS A 167 27.64 6.95 9.58
N THR A 168 27.48 5.71 9.14
CA THR A 168 26.43 5.35 8.18
C THR A 168 25.13 5.13 8.92
N PHE A 169 24.02 5.63 8.36
CA PHE A 169 22.68 5.41 8.87
C PHE A 169 21.93 4.51 7.90
N VAL A 170 21.34 3.42 8.39
CA VAL A 170 20.60 2.45 7.56
C VAL A 170 19.15 2.42 8.01
N VAL A 171 18.21 2.62 7.09
CA VAL A 171 16.77 2.48 7.37
C VAL A 171 16.29 1.17 6.78
N PHE A 172 15.80 0.25 7.62
CA PHE A 172 14.98 -0.86 7.16
C PHE A 172 13.57 -0.33 6.96
N ASP A 173 13.19 -0.11 5.71
CA ASP A 173 11.95 0.61 5.44
C ASP A 173 10.70 -0.23 5.76
N ARG A 174 9.61 0.47 6.06
CA ARG A 174 8.33 -0.11 6.47
C ARG A 174 7.15 0.60 5.81
N PRO A 175 5.99 -0.09 5.66
CA PRO A 175 4.80 0.53 5.08
C PRO A 175 4.41 1.76 5.90
N ASN A 176 4.07 2.86 5.22
CA ASN A 176 3.20 3.85 5.85
C ASN A 176 1.83 3.18 6.02
N PRO A 177 1.34 2.97 7.24
CA PRO A 177 0.18 2.10 7.45
C PRO A 177 -1.12 2.70 6.92
N ILE A 178 -1.12 4.00 6.64
CA ILE A 178 -2.24 4.74 6.08
C ILE A 178 -1.94 5.20 4.64
N GLY A 179 -1.11 4.46 3.90
CA GLY A 179 -0.79 4.76 2.50
C GLY A 179 -0.03 6.07 2.31
N GLY A 180 0.09 6.52 1.06
CA GLY A 180 0.85 7.72 0.71
C GLY A 180 0.02 8.98 0.41
N GLU A 181 -1.23 9.02 0.84
CA GLU A 181 -2.04 10.24 0.79
C GLU A 181 -1.46 11.34 1.69
N VAL A 182 -1.62 12.59 1.25
CA VAL A 182 -1.06 13.77 1.90
C VAL A 182 -2.20 14.66 2.38
N GLN A 183 -2.26 14.94 3.69
CA GLN A 183 -3.31 15.75 4.28
C GLN A 183 -2.77 16.61 5.42
N GLY A 184 -3.03 17.91 5.38
CA GLY A 184 -2.81 18.84 6.47
C GLY A 184 -2.13 20.14 6.04
N ASN A 185 -1.83 20.96 7.03
CA ASN A 185 -1.09 22.19 6.85
C ASN A 185 0.39 21.97 7.19
N LEU A 186 1.26 22.72 6.53
CA LEU A 186 2.69 22.73 6.80
C LEU A 186 2.97 23.23 8.21
N LEU A 187 3.95 22.62 8.85
CA LEU A 187 4.51 23.13 10.09
C LEU A 187 5.31 24.41 9.79
N ASN A 188 4.94 25.53 10.42
CA ASN A 188 5.83 26.67 10.50
C ASN A 188 6.95 26.34 11.49
N ILE A 189 8.21 26.53 11.07
CA ILE A 189 9.41 26.19 11.83
C ILE A 189 9.51 26.89 13.19
N ASP A 190 8.86 28.04 13.39
CA ASP A 190 8.76 28.71 14.69
C ASP A 190 8.02 27.83 15.72
N TYR A 191 7.17 26.92 15.23
CA TYR A 191 6.46 25.93 16.03
C TYR A 191 7.15 24.57 16.06
N SER A 192 8.37 24.46 15.50
CA SER A 192 9.15 23.22 15.58
C SER A 192 9.35 22.74 17.02
N SER A 193 9.29 21.41 17.19
CA SER A 193 9.47 20.71 18.46
C SER A 193 9.67 19.21 18.22
N PHE A 194 9.78 18.42 19.28
CA PHE A 194 9.90 16.96 19.15
C PHE A 194 8.65 16.25 18.61
N VAL A 195 7.50 16.92 18.53
CA VAL A 195 6.26 16.41 17.89
C VAL A 195 6.04 16.99 16.48
N GLY A 196 7.12 17.45 15.85
CA GLY A 196 7.11 18.03 14.51
C GLY A 196 8.36 18.89 14.35
N MET A 197 9.39 18.34 13.74
CA MET A 197 10.68 19.01 13.59
C MET A 197 10.81 19.80 12.27
N TYR A 198 10.34 19.21 11.17
CA TYR A 198 10.47 19.72 9.81
C TYR A 198 9.13 20.20 9.25
N PRO A 199 9.14 21.15 8.29
CA PRO A 199 7.95 21.68 7.64
C PRO A 199 7.26 20.63 6.75
N ILE A 200 6.64 19.63 7.38
CA ILE A 200 5.80 18.60 6.74
C ILE A 200 4.35 18.78 7.21
N VAL A 201 3.39 18.24 6.47
CA VAL A 201 1.97 18.23 6.87
C VAL A 201 1.66 17.11 7.88
N GLN A 202 0.48 17.12 8.49
CA GLN A 202 0.10 16.15 9.53
C GLN A 202 0.11 14.70 9.03
N ARG A 203 -0.56 14.37 7.92
CA ARG A 203 -0.46 13.08 7.23
C ARG A 203 0.48 13.27 6.06
N TYR A 204 1.75 12.94 6.26
CA TYR A 204 2.83 13.34 5.36
C TYR A 204 3.03 12.39 4.16
N GLY A 205 2.33 11.25 4.15
CA GLY A 205 2.20 10.40 2.98
C GLY A 205 3.48 9.73 2.46
N MET A 206 4.54 9.59 3.27
CA MET A 206 5.79 8.90 2.89
C MET A 206 6.04 7.67 3.78
N THR A 207 6.85 6.72 3.32
CA THR A 207 7.47 5.73 4.22
C THR A 207 8.55 6.37 5.09
N VAL A 208 9.11 5.65 6.07
CA VAL A 208 10.20 6.18 6.90
C VAL A 208 11.50 6.30 6.11
N GLY A 209 11.74 5.44 5.11
CA GLY A 209 12.85 5.53 4.18
C GLY A 209 12.73 6.72 3.22
N GLU A 210 11.56 6.94 2.63
CA GLU A 210 11.27 8.12 1.81
C GLU A 210 11.41 9.42 2.63
N TYR A 211 10.89 9.44 3.85
CA TYR A 211 11.05 10.57 4.77
C TYR A 211 12.53 10.83 5.11
N ALA A 212 13.31 9.78 5.40
CA ALA A 212 14.74 9.90 5.67
C ALA A 212 15.47 10.55 4.48
N LYS A 213 15.19 10.10 3.25
CA LYS A 213 15.76 10.68 2.03
C LYS A 213 15.38 12.16 1.89
N PHE A 214 14.09 12.46 2.01
CA PHE A 214 13.55 13.83 1.96
C PHE A 214 14.28 14.76 2.93
N ILE A 215 14.37 14.39 4.22
CA ILE A 215 15.00 15.28 5.20
C ILE A 215 16.52 15.39 5.03
N ASN A 216 17.17 14.35 4.51
CA ASN A 216 18.61 14.35 4.30
C ASN A 216 19.01 15.40 3.25
N GLU A 217 18.24 15.45 2.17
CA GLU A 217 18.48 16.30 1.00
C GLU A 217 17.97 17.73 1.25
N GLU A 218 16.67 17.91 1.56
CA GLU A 218 16.07 19.26 1.69
C GLU A 218 16.64 20.07 2.86
N PHE A 219 16.98 19.40 3.97
CA PHE A 219 17.50 20.07 5.16
C PHE A 219 19.01 19.89 5.34
N ASN A 220 19.71 19.39 4.32
CA ASN A 220 21.17 19.30 4.28
C ASN A 220 21.75 18.60 5.53
N ILE A 221 21.12 17.51 5.98
CA ILE A 221 21.65 16.72 7.10
C ILE A 221 23.00 16.09 6.70
N ASN A 222 23.18 15.77 5.40
CA ASN A 222 24.41 15.19 4.84
C ASN A 222 24.84 13.88 5.53
N CYS A 223 23.86 13.09 5.99
CA CYS A 223 24.09 11.77 6.54
C CYS A 223 24.44 10.78 5.41
N LYS A 224 25.36 9.85 5.68
CA LYS A 224 25.59 8.68 4.81
C LYS A 224 24.43 7.71 4.97
N LEU A 225 23.36 7.96 4.21
CA LEU A 225 22.10 7.24 4.31
C LEU A 225 22.06 6.07 3.32
N GLU A 226 21.69 4.90 3.81
CA GLU A 226 21.29 3.74 3.02
C GLU A 226 19.85 3.38 3.40
N VAL A 227 19.01 3.05 2.42
CA VAL A 227 17.64 2.57 2.65
C VAL A 227 17.55 1.15 2.13
N VAL A 228 17.20 0.20 3.00
CA VAL A 228 16.85 -1.16 2.61
C VAL A 228 15.36 -1.18 2.30
N GLU A 229 15.06 -1.15 1.00
CA GLU A 229 13.71 -1.01 0.46
C GLU A 229 12.84 -2.25 0.73
N MET A 230 11.52 -2.02 0.77
CA MET A 230 10.53 -3.09 0.77
C MET A 230 10.34 -3.71 -0.62
N GLU A 231 9.77 -4.91 -0.69
CA GLU A 231 9.28 -5.49 -1.95
C GLU A 231 7.75 -5.59 -1.93
N GLY A 232 7.10 -5.22 -3.03
CA GLY A 232 5.67 -5.43 -3.25
C GLY A 232 4.73 -4.42 -2.57
N TRP A 233 5.25 -3.46 -1.79
CA TRP A 233 4.43 -2.37 -1.26
C TRP A 233 4.20 -1.31 -2.34
N THR A 234 2.96 -0.84 -2.45
CA THR A 234 2.58 0.29 -3.32
C THR A 234 1.91 1.38 -2.50
N ARG A 235 1.91 2.62 -3.02
CA ARG A 235 1.48 3.82 -2.27
C ARG A 235 0.03 3.78 -1.78
N ASP A 236 -0.81 3.12 -2.55
CA ASP A 236 -2.24 2.97 -2.35
C ASP A 236 -2.57 1.94 -1.26
N MET A 237 -1.60 1.08 -0.88
CA MET A 237 -1.81 0.10 0.18
C MET A 237 -1.88 0.74 1.56
N TYR A 238 -2.99 0.50 2.24
CA TYR A 238 -3.06 0.53 3.70
C TYR A 238 -2.41 -0.72 4.29
N TYR A 239 -2.07 -0.67 5.58
CA TYR A 239 -1.38 -1.77 6.24
C TYR A 239 -2.11 -3.12 6.12
N ASP A 240 -3.44 -3.12 6.20
CA ASP A 240 -4.28 -4.31 6.09
C ASP A 240 -4.34 -4.90 4.67
N GLU A 241 -3.79 -4.20 3.67
CA GLU A 241 -3.69 -4.66 2.28
C GLU A 241 -2.30 -5.21 1.94
N THR A 242 -1.33 -5.09 2.85
CA THR A 242 0.06 -5.53 2.64
C THR A 242 0.27 -7.04 2.71
N GLY A 243 -0.74 -7.79 3.16
CA GLY A 243 -0.59 -9.21 3.50
C GLY A 243 0.27 -9.48 4.74
N LEU A 244 0.69 -8.44 5.48
CA LEU A 244 1.31 -8.57 6.79
C LEU A 244 0.20 -8.80 7.83
N ASP A 245 0.01 -10.04 8.27
CA ASP A 245 -1.00 -10.41 9.28
C ASP A 245 -0.66 -9.88 10.71
N THR A 246 0.15 -8.83 10.82
CA THR A 246 1.00 -8.57 11.99
C THR A 246 1.00 -7.10 12.44
N TRP A 247 -0.17 -6.51 12.72
CA TRP A 247 -0.21 -5.20 13.41
C TRP A 247 0.34 -5.33 14.84
N VAL A 248 1.66 -5.20 14.98
CA VAL A 248 2.31 -5.06 16.27
C VAL A 248 2.20 -3.59 16.66
N MET A 249 1.32 -3.33 17.63
CA MET A 249 1.03 -1.97 18.10
C MET A 249 2.34 -1.20 18.40
N PRO A 250 2.63 -0.11 17.68
CA PRO A 250 3.91 0.59 17.83
C PRO A 250 4.00 1.32 19.18
N SER A 251 2.87 1.67 19.80
CA SER A 251 2.79 2.23 21.15
C SER A 251 1.54 1.77 21.90
N PRO A 252 1.51 1.88 23.25
CA PRO A 252 0.37 1.47 24.08
C PRO A 252 -1.00 2.03 23.66
N ASN A 253 -1.02 3.26 23.12
CA ASN A 253 -2.24 3.94 22.69
C ASN A 253 -2.41 3.97 21.16
N MET A 254 -1.65 3.12 20.44
CA MET A 254 -1.82 2.86 19.01
C MET A 254 -2.18 1.38 18.76
N PRO A 255 -3.28 0.87 19.35
CA PRO A 255 -3.57 -0.56 19.37
C PRO A 255 -4.02 -1.13 18.01
N THR A 256 -4.51 -0.30 17.09
CA THR A 256 -5.10 -0.76 15.82
C THR A 256 -4.78 0.18 14.66
N LEU A 257 -4.84 -0.33 13.42
CA LEU A 257 -4.79 0.48 12.20
C LEU A 257 -5.85 1.59 12.19
N THR A 258 -7.08 1.30 12.65
CA THR A 258 -8.14 2.31 12.76
C THR A 258 -7.70 3.50 13.62
N THR A 259 -6.98 3.24 14.72
CA THR A 259 -6.40 4.29 15.56
C THR A 259 -5.42 5.15 14.76
N SER A 260 -4.54 4.54 13.94
CA SER A 260 -3.58 5.25 13.09
C SER A 260 -4.28 6.20 12.10
N ILE A 261 -5.37 5.76 11.49
CA ILE A 261 -6.14 6.54 10.50
C ILE A 261 -6.68 7.82 11.14
N VAL A 262 -7.34 7.70 12.30
CA VAL A 262 -8.01 8.83 12.96
C VAL A 262 -7.03 9.75 13.70
N TYR A 263 -5.89 9.19 14.15
CA TYR A 263 -4.86 9.88 14.92
C TYR A 263 -4.33 11.14 14.22
N THR A 264 -4.23 11.11 12.88
CA THR A 264 -3.82 12.24 12.02
C THR A 264 -4.63 13.52 12.26
N GLY A 265 -5.89 13.39 12.68
CA GLY A 265 -6.76 14.51 13.02
C GLY A 265 -7.05 14.63 14.51
N THR A 266 -7.29 13.52 15.21
CA THR A 266 -7.80 13.55 16.58
C THR A 266 -6.72 13.77 17.64
N CYS A 267 -5.44 13.62 17.31
CA CYS A 267 -4.35 13.92 18.23
C CYS A 267 -4.30 15.41 18.64
N VAL A 268 -4.88 16.32 17.85
CA VAL A 268 -4.94 17.76 18.20
C VAL A 268 -5.63 18.01 19.54
N PHE A 269 -6.52 17.11 19.97
CA PHE A 269 -7.20 17.21 21.26
C PHE A 269 -6.23 17.06 22.44
N GLU A 270 -5.03 16.49 22.26
CA GLU A 270 -3.98 16.50 23.29
C GLU A 270 -3.64 17.91 23.76
N GLY A 271 -3.71 18.91 22.86
CA GLY A 271 -3.50 20.32 23.18
C GLY A 271 -4.67 21.03 23.88
N THR A 272 -5.70 20.30 24.30
CA THR A 272 -6.94 20.84 24.89
C THR A 272 -7.31 20.16 26.21
N ASN A 273 -8.29 20.70 26.91
CA ASN A 273 -8.92 20.03 28.05
C ASN A 273 -9.93 18.93 27.66
N VAL A 274 -10.10 18.59 26.38
CA VAL A 274 -10.97 17.48 25.95
C VAL A 274 -10.16 16.19 25.91
N SER A 275 -10.73 15.09 26.40
CA SER A 275 -10.10 13.77 26.35
C SER A 275 -10.10 13.22 24.94
N GLU A 276 -8.93 12.79 24.50
CA GLU A 276 -8.69 12.03 23.28
C GLU A 276 -8.85 10.51 23.47
N GLY A 277 -9.54 10.06 24.54
CA GLY A 277 -9.87 8.65 24.73
C GLY A 277 -8.75 7.78 25.29
N ARG A 278 -7.54 8.33 25.56
CA ARG A 278 -6.53 7.64 26.38
C ARG A 278 -7.12 7.26 27.73
N GLY A 279 -6.70 6.11 28.28
CA GLY A 279 -7.34 5.53 29.46
C GLY A 279 -8.57 4.67 29.15
N THR A 280 -8.87 4.41 27.88
CA THR A 280 -9.94 3.51 27.42
C THR A 280 -9.37 2.45 26.47
N THR A 281 -10.23 1.58 25.93
CA THR A 281 -9.86 0.60 24.89
C THR A 281 -9.94 1.16 23.46
N ARG A 282 -10.21 2.46 23.29
CA ARG A 282 -10.42 3.15 22.00
C ARG A 282 -9.75 4.54 22.02
N PRO A 283 -8.43 4.64 22.29
CA PRO A 283 -7.73 5.92 22.23
C PRO A 283 -7.85 6.53 20.83
N PHE A 284 -7.94 7.85 20.77
CA PHE A 284 -8.07 8.70 19.57
C PHE A 284 -9.34 8.50 18.74
N GLU A 285 -10.06 7.39 18.90
CA GLU A 285 -11.39 7.17 18.33
C GLU A 285 -12.49 7.81 19.19
N LEU A 286 -12.26 7.95 20.50
CA LEU A 286 -13.17 8.58 21.46
C LEU A 286 -12.72 10.00 21.79
N ILE A 287 -13.58 10.98 21.56
CA ILE A 287 -13.35 12.39 21.93
C ILE A 287 -14.46 12.85 22.87
N GLY A 288 -14.12 13.39 24.04
CA GLY A 288 -15.14 13.82 25.00
C GLY A 288 -14.65 14.48 26.28
N ALA A 289 -15.58 15.04 27.04
CA ALA A 289 -15.34 15.66 28.35
C ALA A 289 -16.59 15.56 29.24
N PRO A 290 -16.49 15.71 30.58
CA PRO A 290 -17.63 15.57 31.48
C PRO A 290 -18.76 16.58 31.28
N TRP A 291 -18.46 17.69 30.61
CA TRP A 291 -19.39 18.79 30.35
C TRP A 291 -20.03 18.73 28.96
N ILE A 292 -19.69 17.74 28.12
CA ILE A 292 -20.24 17.57 26.78
C ILE A 292 -21.51 16.73 26.84
N ASN A 293 -22.59 17.20 26.18
CA ASN A 293 -23.73 16.36 25.85
C ASN A 293 -23.40 15.48 24.62
N PRO A 294 -23.36 14.14 24.77
CA PRO A 294 -22.95 13.24 23.69
C PRO A 294 -23.92 13.21 22.52
N ILE A 295 -25.22 13.39 22.75
CA ILE A 295 -26.25 13.34 21.70
C ILE A 295 -26.16 14.60 20.85
N ASP A 296 -26.09 15.77 21.50
CA ASP A 296 -26.04 17.06 20.80
C ASP A 296 -24.77 17.16 19.96
N LEU A 297 -23.60 16.79 20.52
CA LEU A 297 -22.34 16.82 19.77
C LEU A 297 -22.36 15.85 18.58
N ALA A 298 -22.91 14.63 18.75
CA ALA A 298 -23.00 13.68 17.64
C ALA A 298 -23.93 14.20 16.53
N ASN A 299 -25.06 14.80 16.88
CA ASN A 299 -25.99 15.36 15.90
C ASN A 299 -25.36 16.53 15.13
N GLU A 300 -24.69 17.44 15.83
CA GLU A 300 -24.01 18.58 15.22
C GLU A 300 -22.92 18.11 14.25
N LEU A 301 -22.03 17.22 14.68
CA LEU A 301 -20.95 16.69 13.82
C LEU A 301 -21.48 15.92 12.61
N ASN A 302 -22.54 15.11 12.77
CA ASN A 302 -23.14 14.42 11.63
C ASN A 302 -23.86 15.39 10.67
N SER A 303 -24.33 16.55 11.15
CA SER A 303 -24.96 17.57 10.30
C SER A 303 -23.98 18.26 9.34
N LEU A 304 -22.68 18.22 9.66
CA LEU A 304 -21.61 18.72 8.78
C LEU A 304 -21.43 17.87 7.51
N ASN A 305 -21.99 16.65 7.47
CA ASN A 305 -21.89 15.72 6.34
C ASN A 305 -20.45 15.49 5.85
N LEU A 306 -19.51 15.35 6.79
CA LEU A 306 -18.09 15.11 6.47
C LEU A 306 -17.91 13.79 5.69
N PRO A 307 -17.13 13.77 4.60
CA PRO A 307 -16.91 12.56 3.81
C PRO A 307 -16.23 11.44 4.61
N GLY A 308 -16.67 10.20 4.35
CA GLY A 308 -16.02 9.01 4.87
C GLY A 308 -16.12 8.77 6.38
N VAL A 309 -16.93 9.53 7.11
CA VAL A 309 -17.00 9.45 8.58
C VAL A 309 -18.42 9.55 9.14
N LYS A 310 -18.66 8.86 10.26
CA LYS A 310 -19.85 9.03 11.10
C LYS A 310 -19.48 9.18 12.56
N PHE A 311 -20.32 9.92 13.30
CA PHE A 311 -20.14 10.17 14.72
C PHE A 311 -21.25 9.49 15.51
N ARG A 312 -20.87 8.67 16.49
CA ARG A 312 -21.80 8.05 17.43
C ARG A 312 -21.67 8.71 18.79
N ALA A 313 -22.78 9.14 19.38
CA ALA A 313 -22.82 9.55 20.78
C ALA A 313 -22.19 8.47 21.67
N ALA A 314 -21.26 8.88 22.54
CA ALA A 314 -20.51 7.98 23.40
C ALA A 314 -20.37 8.55 24.82
N SER A 315 -20.25 7.64 25.78
CA SER A 315 -19.86 7.97 27.14
C SER A 315 -18.77 7.01 27.59
N PHE A 316 -17.74 7.53 28.25
CA PHE A 316 -16.58 6.73 28.64
C PHE A 316 -15.92 7.31 29.89
N THR A 317 -15.13 6.50 30.59
CA THR A 317 -14.45 6.87 31.83
C THR A 317 -12.98 6.49 31.73
N PRO A 318 -12.08 7.46 31.46
CA PRO A 318 -10.65 7.21 31.39
C PRO A 318 -10.08 6.65 32.70
N GLN A 319 -9.23 5.61 32.60
CA GLN A 319 -8.51 5.03 33.74
C GLN A 319 -7.16 5.73 34.03
N PHE A 320 -6.60 6.41 33.03
CA PHE A 320 -5.43 7.29 33.13
C PHE A 320 -5.62 8.47 32.15
N SER A 321 -4.70 9.44 32.15
CA SER A 321 -4.82 10.69 31.37
C SER A 321 -5.99 11.58 31.84
N LYS A 322 -6.41 12.53 31.01
CA LYS A 322 -7.42 13.55 31.30
C LYS A 322 -8.68 12.94 31.90
N TYR A 323 -9.21 13.59 32.94
CA TYR A 323 -10.40 13.19 33.69
C TYR A 323 -10.30 11.86 34.46
N SER A 324 -9.13 11.20 34.49
CA SER A 324 -8.88 10.11 35.42
C SER A 324 -8.52 10.63 36.82
N ALA A 325 -8.67 9.78 37.84
CA ALA A 325 -8.23 10.08 39.21
C ALA A 325 -6.71 10.23 39.35
N LEU A 326 -5.94 9.75 38.37
CA LEU A 326 -4.48 9.83 38.34
C LEU A 326 -3.97 11.18 37.84
N ASP A 327 -4.79 11.93 37.09
CA ASP A 327 -4.44 13.29 36.66
C ASP A 327 -4.77 14.31 37.77
N THR A 328 -4.04 14.21 38.88
CA THR A 328 -4.24 15.07 40.05
C THR A 328 -3.86 16.52 39.79
N ALA A 329 -3.03 16.78 38.77
CA ALA A 329 -2.60 18.12 38.41
C ALA A 329 -3.71 18.92 37.74
N ASN A 330 -4.48 18.30 36.83
CA ASN A 330 -5.52 18.99 36.08
C ASN A 330 -6.95 18.67 36.58
N TYR A 331 -7.16 17.51 37.21
CA TYR A 331 -8.49 17.03 37.62
C TYR A 331 -8.50 16.42 39.04
N PRO A 332 -8.34 17.23 40.10
CA PRO A 332 -8.08 16.80 41.49
C PRO A 332 -9.29 16.17 42.21
N THR A 333 -10.27 15.65 41.49
CA THR A 333 -11.53 15.13 42.06
C THR A 333 -11.36 13.84 42.86
N GLY A 334 -10.20 13.18 42.77
CA GLY A 334 -9.91 11.91 43.43
C GLY A 334 -10.71 10.73 42.89
N LYS A 335 -11.43 10.88 41.78
CA LYS A 335 -12.19 9.83 41.10
C LYS A 335 -12.16 10.02 39.58
N ASN A 336 -12.29 8.94 38.82
CA ASN A 336 -12.44 9.04 37.38
C ASN A 336 -13.78 9.71 37.07
N GLN A 337 -13.80 10.64 36.13
CA GLN A 337 -15.01 11.34 35.69
C GLN A 337 -15.55 10.69 34.41
N VAL A 338 -16.88 10.68 34.28
CA VAL A 338 -17.54 10.23 33.05
C VAL A 338 -17.47 11.36 32.04
N CYS A 339 -16.89 11.07 30.87
CA CYS A 339 -16.90 11.96 29.71
C CYS A 339 -18.13 11.64 28.85
N GLY A 340 -18.90 12.66 28.48
CA GLY A 340 -19.79 12.61 27.32
C GLY A 340 -19.01 13.04 26.07
N GLY A 341 -19.36 12.50 24.92
CA GLY A 341 -18.68 12.84 23.67
C GLY A 341 -19.13 11.99 22.49
N VAL A 342 -18.20 11.73 21.59
CA VAL A 342 -18.43 10.94 20.38
C VAL A 342 -17.36 9.87 20.20
N GLN A 343 -17.77 8.76 19.59
CA GLN A 343 -16.87 7.85 18.89
C GLN A 343 -16.93 8.16 17.40
N LEU A 344 -15.77 8.33 16.78
CA LEU A 344 -15.63 8.49 15.35
C LEU A 344 -15.51 7.12 14.67
N TYR A 345 -16.25 6.91 13.58
CA TYR A 345 -16.18 5.72 12.73
C TYR A 345 -15.86 6.13 11.30
N VAL A 346 -14.71 5.66 10.79
CA VAL A 346 -14.37 5.78 9.38
C VAL A 346 -15.22 4.76 8.61
N THR A 347 -16.10 5.24 7.73
CA THR A 347 -17.01 4.40 6.93
C THR A 347 -16.51 4.18 5.50
N ASP A 348 -15.61 5.05 5.04
CA ASP A 348 -14.97 4.99 3.74
C ASP A 348 -13.63 5.73 3.87
N ARG A 349 -12.54 4.97 3.90
CA ARG A 349 -11.19 5.49 4.20
C ARG A 349 -10.58 6.25 3.04
N ASP A 350 -11.01 5.98 1.81
CA ASP A 350 -10.48 6.61 0.59
C ASP A 350 -10.99 8.04 0.46
N ASN A 351 -12.22 8.29 0.92
CA ASN A 351 -12.81 9.63 0.98
C ASN A 351 -12.62 10.33 2.34
N PHE A 352 -11.98 9.69 3.32
CA PHE A 352 -11.79 10.26 4.65
C PHE A 352 -10.58 11.21 4.71
N ASN A 353 -10.82 12.45 5.14
CA ASN A 353 -9.76 13.40 5.46
C ASN A 353 -9.64 13.56 6.98
N GLY A 354 -8.58 12.98 7.55
CA GLY A 354 -8.37 12.96 8.99
C GLY A 354 -8.19 14.35 9.58
N VAL A 355 -7.36 15.19 8.97
CA VAL A 355 -7.03 16.54 9.47
C VAL A 355 -8.24 17.45 9.45
N LYS A 356 -8.95 17.53 8.31
CA LYS A 356 -10.17 18.32 8.19
C LYS A 356 -11.24 17.88 9.18
N THR A 357 -11.37 16.57 9.39
CA THR A 357 -12.29 16.02 10.39
C THR A 357 -11.89 16.43 11.81
N GLY A 358 -10.60 16.33 12.16
CA GLY A 358 -10.07 16.77 13.45
C GLY A 358 -10.35 18.25 13.73
N TYR A 359 -10.17 19.12 12.73
CA TYR A 359 -10.50 20.54 12.84
C TYR A 359 -11.99 20.81 12.96
N ALA A 360 -12.85 20.14 12.19
CA ALA A 360 -14.28 20.23 12.36
C ALA A 360 -14.71 19.84 13.78
N MET A 361 -14.18 18.72 14.30
CA MET A 361 -14.46 18.29 15.67
C MET A 361 -14.03 19.33 16.70
N LEU A 362 -12.81 19.85 16.57
CA LEU A 362 -12.25 20.83 17.50
C LEU A 362 -13.06 22.12 17.51
N TYR A 363 -13.38 22.67 16.32
CA TYR A 363 -14.17 23.90 16.18
C TYR A 363 -15.58 23.70 16.71
N THR A 364 -16.23 22.58 16.37
CA THR A 364 -17.59 22.27 16.86
C THR A 364 -17.63 22.20 18.38
N VAL A 365 -16.68 21.51 19.03
CA VAL A 365 -16.65 21.43 20.50
C VAL A 365 -16.36 22.79 21.12
N ARG A 366 -15.42 23.57 20.58
CA ARG A 366 -15.12 24.93 21.05
C ARG A 366 -16.36 25.83 20.98
N ASP A 367 -17.07 25.79 19.86
CA ASP A 367 -18.17 26.70 19.56
C ASP A 367 -19.46 26.33 20.30
N MET A 368 -19.70 25.02 20.52
CA MET A 368 -20.83 24.55 21.33
C MET A 368 -20.63 24.79 22.84
N TYR A 369 -19.38 24.84 23.31
CA TYR A 369 -19.07 24.91 24.74
C TYR A 369 -18.01 25.99 25.07
N PRO A 370 -18.22 27.27 24.68
CA PRO A 370 -17.20 28.31 24.77
C PRO A 370 -16.77 28.64 26.21
N ASP A 371 -17.66 28.45 27.19
CA ASP A 371 -17.36 28.70 28.61
C ASP A 371 -16.61 27.53 29.30
N LYS A 372 -16.43 26.40 28.62
CA LYS A 372 -15.85 25.16 29.18
C LYS A 372 -14.64 24.69 28.41
N PHE A 373 -14.63 24.84 27.10
CA PHE A 373 -13.51 24.45 26.26
C PHE A 373 -12.29 25.31 26.57
N GLN A 374 -11.13 24.67 26.70
CA GLN A 374 -9.86 25.36 26.92
C GLN A 374 -8.74 24.66 26.15
N TYR A 375 -7.87 25.46 25.54
CA TYR A 375 -6.54 25.00 25.18
C TYR A 375 -5.68 24.84 26.44
N LEU A 376 -4.74 23.91 26.44
CA LEU A 376 -3.79 23.79 27.54
C LEU A 376 -2.92 25.05 27.63
N SER A 377 -2.56 25.46 28.84
CA SER A 377 -1.75 26.66 29.10
C SER A 377 -0.35 26.61 28.48
N THR A 378 0.13 25.42 28.12
CA THR A 378 1.39 25.20 27.40
C THR A 378 1.31 25.57 25.92
N ASN A 379 0.12 25.90 25.40
CA ASN A 379 -0.15 26.09 23.97
C ASN A 379 0.31 24.90 23.12
N PHE A 380 0.26 23.68 23.66
CA PHE A 380 0.72 22.47 22.96
C PHE A 380 -0.02 22.22 21.64
N ILE A 381 -1.27 22.71 21.53
CA ILE A 381 -2.03 22.73 20.27
C ILE A 381 -1.25 23.40 19.12
N ASP A 382 -0.47 24.44 19.41
CA ASP A 382 0.29 25.17 18.38
C ASP A 382 1.43 24.30 17.82
N LYS A 383 2.00 23.43 18.67
CA LYS A 383 3.03 22.45 18.27
C LYS A 383 2.44 21.30 17.44
N LEU A 384 1.26 20.82 17.82
CA LEU A 384 0.56 19.73 17.10
C LEU A 384 0.07 20.18 15.73
N THR A 385 -0.52 21.37 15.65
CA THR A 385 -1.04 21.95 14.40
C THR A 385 0.06 22.62 13.57
N GLY A 386 1.16 23.01 14.21
CA GLY A 386 2.32 23.60 13.56
C GLY A 386 2.18 25.09 13.27
N ASN A 387 1.26 25.76 13.96
CA ASN A 387 0.95 27.19 13.84
C ASN A 387 0.11 27.63 15.05
N SER A 388 -0.11 28.94 15.23
CA SER A 388 -1.03 29.43 16.27
C SER A 388 -2.45 29.71 15.79
N TYR A 389 -2.72 29.71 14.48
CA TYR A 389 -3.99 30.21 13.94
C TYR A 389 -5.19 29.38 14.39
N VAL A 390 -4.99 28.09 14.72
CA VAL A 390 -6.04 27.22 15.25
C VAL A 390 -6.44 27.67 16.65
N ARG A 391 -5.47 27.92 17.52
CA ARG A 391 -5.70 28.40 18.90
C ARG A 391 -6.26 29.82 18.92
N GLU A 392 -5.75 30.68 18.06
CA GLU A 392 -6.15 32.08 17.96
C GLU A 392 -7.51 32.26 17.28
N GLY A 393 -8.06 31.20 16.67
CA GLY A 393 -9.33 31.28 15.93
C GLY A 393 -9.25 32.28 14.77
N LYS A 394 -8.07 32.39 14.14
CA LYS A 394 -7.79 33.40 13.11
C LYS A 394 -8.60 33.19 11.82
N TYR A 395 -8.95 31.93 11.53
CA TYR A 395 -9.65 31.53 10.34
C TYR A 395 -10.94 30.79 10.70
N THR A 396 -11.94 30.94 9.85
CA THR A 396 -13.12 30.07 9.84
C THR A 396 -12.73 28.65 9.45
N LEU A 397 -13.62 27.67 9.69
CA LEU A 397 -13.36 26.28 9.31
C LEU A 397 -13.20 26.12 7.79
N GLU A 398 -13.94 26.90 6.99
CA GLU A 398 -13.85 26.89 5.53
C GLU A 398 -12.51 27.44 5.04
N GLU A 399 -12.06 28.59 5.57
CA GLU A 399 -10.74 29.13 5.27
C GLU A 399 -9.60 28.19 5.71
N LEU A 400 -9.75 27.49 6.84
CA LEU A 400 -8.79 26.46 7.24
C LEU A 400 -8.74 25.29 6.26
N TYR A 401 -9.87 24.89 5.68
CA TYR A 401 -9.91 23.83 4.69
C TYR A 401 -9.20 24.22 3.41
N GLU A 402 -9.33 25.47 2.97
CA GLU A 402 -8.59 26.00 1.82
C GLU A 402 -7.07 26.00 2.08
N ILE A 403 -6.64 26.41 3.28
CA ILE A 403 -5.21 26.34 3.67
C ILE A 403 -4.72 24.90 3.66
N VAL A 404 -5.46 23.98 4.29
CA VAL A 404 -5.11 22.56 4.35
C VAL A 404 -5.01 21.95 2.95
N ASP A 405 -5.98 22.20 2.06
CA ASP A 405 -5.94 21.65 0.71
C ASP A 405 -4.75 22.18 -0.07
N LYS A 406 -4.54 23.50 -0.03
CA LYS A 406 -3.43 24.14 -0.74
C LYS A 406 -2.08 23.59 -0.27
N GLU A 407 -1.83 23.60 1.03
CA GLU A 407 -0.54 23.18 1.60
C GLU A 407 -0.32 21.67 1.47
N SER A 408 -1.40 20.86 1.47
CA SER A 408 -1.30 19.43 1.16
C SER A 408 -0.83 19.20 -0.27
N GLU A 409 -1.40 19.91 -1.26
CA GLU A 409 -1.00 19.76 -2.66
C GLU A 409 0.41 20.30 -2.93
N GLU A 410 0.78 21.43 -2.32
CA GLU A 410 2.14 21.97 -2.40
C GLU A 410 3.16 20.98 -1.85
N PHE A 411 2.91 20.42 -0.67
CA PHE A 411 3.79 19.42 -0.06
C PHE A 411 3.82 18.10 -0.85
N LYS A 412 2.67 17.65 -1.37
CA LYS A 412 2.58 16.45 -2.20
C LYS A 412 3.46 16.56 -3.45
N ALA A 413 3.46 17.72 -4.10
CA ALA A 413 4.32 17.98 -5.25
C ALA A 413 5.81 18.02 -4.88
N GLU A 414 6.15 18.56 -3.71
CA GLU A 414 7.52 18.63 -3.20
C GLU A 414 8.12 17.23 -2.95
N ILE A 415 7.36 16.34 -2.32
CA ILE A 415 7.86 15.01 -1.92
C ILE A 415 7.98 14.01 -3.08
N GLU A 416 7.51 14.34 -4.28
CA GLU A 416 7.45 13.38 -5.39
C GLU A 416 8.86 12.97 -5.88
N ASN A 417 9.85 13.85 -5.76
CA ASN A 417 11.25 13.54 -6.09
C ASN A 417 11.92 12.56 -5.11
N TYR A 418 11.27 12.33 -3.96
CA TYR A 418 11.80 11.51 -2.87
C TYR A 418 11.15 10.13 -2.79
N ARG A 419 10.22 9.83 -3.69
CA ARG A 419 9.54 8.55 -3.77
C ARG A 419 10.50 7.42 -4.11
N ILE A 420 10.39 6.33 -3.37
CA ILE A 420 11.10 5.07 -3.63
C ILE A 420 10.15 4.12 -4.35
N TYR A 421 8.91 4.02 -3.89
CA TYR A 421 7.94 3.03 -4.37
C TYR A 421 7.05 3.61 -5.46
N ILE A 422 7.63 3.93 -6.62
CA ILE A 422 6.90 4.46 -7.77
C ILE A 422 6.19 3.29 -8.46
N PRO A 423 4.89 3.41 -8.82
CA PRO A 423 4.23 2.39 -9.63
C PRO A 423 5.06 2.13 -10.89
N GLU A 424 5.31 0.87 -11.22
CA GLU A 424 5.89 0.57 -12.54
C GLU A 424 4.95 1.12 -13.60
N GLU A 425 5.48 1.94 -14.51
CA GLU A 425 4.72 2.36 -15.69
C GLU A 425 4.22 1.10 -16.40
N PRO A 426 2.94 1.04 -16.81
CA PRO A 426 2.43 -0.10 -17.54
C PRO A 426 3.33 -0.33 -18.76
N ILE A 427 3.89 -1.54 -18.86
CA ILE A 427 4.73 -1.91 -19.99
C ILE A 427 3.82 -1.92 -21.23
N ASN A 428 4.07 -1.01 -22.17
CA ASN A 428 3.47 -1.09 -23.50
C ASN A 428 4.34 -2.01 -24.36
N ASN A 429 3.88 -3.25 -24.60
CA ASN A 429 4.57 -4.18 -25.48
C ASN A 429 4.46 -3.71 -26.93
N VAL A 430 5.38 -4.18 -27.77
CA VAL A 430 5.29 -3.90 -29.22
C VAL A 430 4.37 -4.92 -29.88
N PRO A 431 3.47 -4.50 -30.78
CA PRO A 431 2.55 -5.43 -31.43
C PRO A 431 3.32 -6.42 -32.33
N VAL A 432 2.75 -7.61 -32.52
CA VAL A 432 3.36 -8.70 -33.30
C VAL A 432 2.53 -9.01 -34.55
N ILE A 433 3.12 -8.85 -35.74
CA ILE A 433 2.48 -9.25 -37.01
C ILE A 433 2.80 -10.73 -37.35
N THR A 434 1.76 -11.54 -37.48
CA THR A 434 1.83 -12.89 -38.03
C THR A 434 1.44 -12.86 -39.51
N ALA A 435 2.46 -12.95 -40.37
CA ALA A 435 2.35 -13.10 -41.82
C ALA A 435 3.41 -14.11 -42.28
N ASN A 436 3.12 -14.86 -43.35
CA ASN A 436 4.04 -15.83 -43.94
C ASN A 436 4.24 -15.53 -45.43
N ASP A 437 5.36 -15.98 -45.98
CA ASP A 437 5.63 -15.96 -47.42
C ASP A 437 4.56 -16.77 -48.18
N LYS A 438 4.22 -16.34 -49.39
CA LYS A 438 3.13 -16.91 -50.20
C LYS A 438 3.65 -17.31 -51.58
N THR A 439 3.09 -18.39 -52.12
CA THR A 439 3.28 -18.78 -53.52
C THR A 439 1.93 -18.80 -54.21
N ILE A 440 1.80 -18.09 -55.34
CA ILE A 440 0.58 -18.00 -56.13
C ILE A 440 0.86 -18.32 -57.60
N LYS A 441 -0.17 -18.74 -58.33
CA LYS A 441 -0.07 -19.00 -59.76
C LYS A 441 -0.19 -17.71 -60.58
N LEU A 442 0.29 -17.77 -61.82
CA LEU A 442 0.16 -16.68 -62.78
C LEU A 442 -1.33 -16.31 -62.97
N ASN A 443 -1.63 -15.02 -62.83
CA ASN A 443 -2.97 -14.42 -62.88
C ASN A 443 -3.93 -14.87 -61.77
N GLU A 444 -3.46 -15.51 -60.70
CA GLU A 444 -4.27 -15.78 -59.51
C GLU A 444 -4.56 -14.47 -58.74
N ASP A 445 -5.77 -14.33 -58.21
CA ASP A 445 -6.17 -13.17 -57.42
C ASP A 445 -5.36 -13.10 -56.11
N PHE A 446 -4.66 -11.98 -55.88
CA PHE A 446 -3.84 -11.78 -54.69
C PHE A 446 -4.43 -10.70 -53.77
N ASN A 447 -4.80 -11.10 -52.55
CA ASN A 447 -5.12 -10.17 -51.46
C ASN A 447 -3.96 -10.13 -50.45
N PRO A 448 -3.26 -8.99 -50.29
CA PRO A 448 -2.12 -8.87 -49.38
C PRO A 448 -2.50 -9.14 -47.92
N LEU A 449 -3.70 -8.73 -47.48
CA LEU A 449 -4.15 -8.86 -46.09
C LEU A 449 -4.75 -10.23 -45.74
N LYS A 450 -4.91 -11.12 -46.71
CA LYS A 450 -5.45 -12.47 -46.45
C LYS A 450 -4.48 -13.25 -45.55
N ASP A 451 -4.98 -13.87 -44.48
CA ASP A 451 -4.18 -14.69 -43.54
C ASP A 451 -3.04 -13.91 -42.84
N VAL A 452 -3.17 -12.58 -42.74
CA VAL A 452 -2.27 -11.71 -41.99
C VAL A 452 -2.99 -11.24 -40.73
N THR A 453 -2.40 -11.46 -39.56
CA THR A 453 -2.98 -11.05 -38.27
C THR A 453 -1.96 -10.25 -37.46
N ALA A 454 -2.45 -9.44 -36.52
CA ALA A 454 -1.62 -8.72 -35.57
C ALA A 454 -2.22 -8.83 -34.17
N TYR A 455 -1.37 -9.02 -33.17
CA TYR A 455 -1.78 -9.11 -31.78
C TYR A 455 -0.81 -8.33 -30.90
N ASP A 456 -1.35 -7.70 -29.87
CA ASP A 456 -0.63 -6.99 -28.83
C ASP A 456 -1.11 -7.47 -27.45
N ASP A 457 -0.21 -7.53 -26.46
CA ASP A 457 -0.54 -8.09 -25.15
C ASP A 457 -1.51 -7.18 -24.36
N GLU A 458 -1.43 -5.86 -24.55
CA GLU A 458 -2.28 -4.86 -23.90
C GLU A 458 -3.53 -4.55 -24.72
N ASP A 459 -3.39 -4.40 -26.04
CA ASP A 459 -4.49 -3.99 -26.94
C ASP A 459 -5.27 -5.16 -27.57
N GLY A 460 -4.74 -6.39 -27.50
CA GLY A 460 -5.37 -7.57 -28.08
C GLY A 460 -5.25 -7.65 -29.60
N ASP A 461 -6.34 -8.02 -30.29
CA ASP A 461 -6.32 -8.25 -31.74
C ASP A 461 -6.33 -6.93 -32.54
N LEU A 462 -5.19 -6.63 -33.16
CA LEU A 462 -4.95 -5.45 -33.99
C LEU A 462 -5.02 -5.74 -35.49
N THR A 463 -5.57 -6.89 -35.90
CA THR A 463 -5.59 -7.33 -37.30
C THR A 463 -6.25 -6.32 -38.23
N ALA A 464 -7.29 -5.63 -37.77
CA ALA A 464 -7.98 -4.59 -38.55
C ALA A 464 -7.14 -3.31 -38.76
N SER A 465 -6.11 -3.11 -37.94
CA SER A 465 -5.24 -1.93 -37.94
C SER A 465 -3.97 -2.10 -38.78
N ILE A 466 -3.76 -3.28 -39.39
CA ILE A 466 -2.60 -3.56 -40.24
C ILE A 466 -2.65 -2.71 -41.50
N LYS A 467 -1.55 -2.03 -41.80
CA LYS A 467 -1.35 -1.24 -43.02
C LYS A 467 -0.40 -1.97 -43.95
N VAL A 468 -0.68 -1.92 -45.25
CA VAL A 468 0.23 -2.38 -46.30
C VAL A 468 1.04 -1.18 -46.75
N GLU A 469 2.27 -1.07 -46.27
CA GLU A 469 3.18 0.05 -46.58
C GLU A 469 3.77 -0.09 -47.98
N GLU A 470 3.99 -1.32 -48.43
CA GLU A 470 4.52 -1.62 -49.75
C GLU A 470 3.89 -2.91 -50.29
N ASN A 471 3.51 -2.92 -51.56
CA ASN A 471 3.06 -4.13 -52.26
C ASN A 471 3.55 -4.07 -53.71
N THR A 472 4.55 -4.88 -54.04
CA THR A 472 5.14 -4.91 -55.39
C THR A 472 4.60 -6.03 -56.27
N VAL A 473 3.64 -6.83 -55.78
CA VAL A 473 3.16 -8.05 -56.44
C VAL A 473 2.51 -7.75 -57.79
N ASP A 474 3.11 -8.30 -58.86
CA ASP A 474 2.55 -8.32 -60.22
C ASP A 474 2.18 -9.75 -60.60
N THR A 475 0.90 -10.11 -60.46
CA THR A 475 0.42 -11.48 -60.70
C THR A 475 0.49 -11.91 -62.16
N SER A 476 0.72 -10.97 -63.10
CA SER A 476 0.84 -11.25 -64.54
C SER A 476 2.24 -11.70 -64.96
N LYS A 477 3.22 -11.62 -64.05
CA LYS A 477 4.62 -11.97 -64.31
C LYS A 477 5.13 -12.93 -63.25
N ALA A 478 5.83 -13.97 -63.69
CA ALA A 478 6.52 -14.85 -62.77
C ALA A 478 7.73 -14.14 -62.17
N GLY A 479 7.90 -14.25 -60.85
CA GLY A 479 8.93 -13.54 -60.11
C GLY A 479 8.70 -13.58 -58.61
N GLU A 480 9.65 -13.03 -57.87
CA GLU A 480 9.53 -12.78 -56.43
C GLU A 480 9.21 -11.31 -56.20
N TYR A 481 8.20 -11.10 -55.37
CA TYR A 481 7.68 -9.79 -55.02
C TYR A 481 7.64 -9.65 -53.51
N ILE A 482 7.51 -8.42 -53.02
CA ILE A 482 7.52 -8.13 -51.59
C ILE A 482 6.22 -7.45 -51.19
N VAL A 483 5.77 -7.77 -49.98
CA VAL A 483 4.74 -7.00 -49.28
C VAL A 483 5.29 -6.63 -47.91
N ASN A 484 5.22 -5.34 -47.56
CA ASN A 484 5.62 -4.83 -46.27
C ASN A 484 4.39 -4.36 -45.50
N TYR A 485 4.23 -4.87 -44.28
CA TYR A 485 3.15 -4.52 -43.38
C TYR A 485 3.67 -3.67 -42.22
N SER A 486 2.82 -2.80 -41.69
CA SER A 486 3.03 -2.13 -40.40
C SER A 486 1.77 -2.22 -39.55
N VAL A 487 1.94 -2.14 -38.23
CA VAL A 487 0.82 -1.96 -37.28
C VAL A 487 1.33 -1.16 -36.10
N SER A 488 0.47 -0.31 -35.56
CA SER A 488 0.71 0.46 -34.33
C SER A 488 -0.37 0.13 -33.32
N ASP A 489 0.01 0.09 -32.06
CA ASP A 489 -0.88 -0.06 -30.91
C ASP A 489 -1.52 1.30 -30.53
N SER A 490 -2.34 1.32 -29.46
CA SER A 490 -3.07 2.51 -29.02
C SER A 490 -2.19 3.56 -28.32
N GLU A 491 -1.06 3.13 -27.75
CA GLU A 491 -0.05 3.96 -27.06
C GLU A 491 1.10 4.42 -28.00
N GLY A 492 1.05 4.00 -29.27
CA GLY A 492 1.93 4.45 -30.35
C GLY A 492 3.16 3.58 -30.64
N ALA A 493 3.39 2.45 -29.96
CA ALA A 493 4.45 1.54 -30.37
C ALA A 493 4.06 0.80 -31.66
N SER A 494 5.07 0.43 -32.45
CA SER A 494 4.83 -0.06 -33.80
C SER A 494 5.84 -1.12 -34.23
N THR A 495 5.39 -2.00 -35.13
CA THR A 495 6.22 -3.01 -35.75
C THR A 495 6.04 -3.00 -37.26
N SER A 496 6.96 -3.66 -37.97
CA SER A 496 6.82 -3.90 -39.40
C SER A 496 7.28 -5.30 -39.78
N LYS A 497 6.64 -5.90 -40.78
CA LYS A 497 6.96 -7.23 -41.25
C LYS A 497 6.91 -7.31 -42.77
N LYS A 498 8.00 -7.81 -43.35
CA LYS A 498 8.11 -8.09 -44.77
C LYS A 498 7.88 -9.57 -45.05
N ILE A 499 7.12 -9.86 -46.09
CA ILE A 499 6.98 -11.20 -46.67
C ILE A 499 7.36 -11.19 -48.14
N ASN A 500 7.76 -12.36 -48.64
CA ASN A 500 7.93 -12.61 -50.07
C ASN A 500 6.67 -13.27 -50.65
N VAL A 501 6.33 -12.89 -51.88
CA VAL A 501 5.26 -13.49 -52.66
C VAL A 501 5.85 -13.97 -53.99
N THR A 502 5.89 -15.27 -54.19
CA THR A 502 6.43 -15.90 -55.41
C THR A 502 5.30 -16.20 -56.38
N VAL A 503 5.34 -15.61 -57.57
CA VAL A 503 4.42 -15.93 -58.67
C VAL A 503 5.06 -16.96 -59.57
N ILE A 504 4.45 -18.14 -59.69
CA ILE A 504 4.94 -19.25 -60.52
C ILE A 504 4.07 -19.44 -61.76
N LYS A 505 4.68 -19.89 -62.87
CA LYS A 505 3.94 -20.34 -64.05
C LYS A 505 3.34 -21.72 -63.76
N ASP A 506 2.14 -21.98 -64.25
CA ASP A 506 1.62 -23.34 -64.30
C ASP A 506 2.54 -24.16 -65.20
N ASN A 507 3.14 -25.21 -64.64
CA ASN A 507 3.71 -26.28 -65.45
C ASN A 507 2.52 -27.10 -65.98
N GLU A 508 2.30 -27.06 -67.30
CA GLU A 508 1.48 -28.06 -67.96
C GLU A 508 2.04 -29.46 -67.65
N ASP A 509 1.11 -30.40 -67.44
CA ASP A 509 1.29 -31.78 -67.03
C ASP A 509 2.51 -32.49 -67.67
N ASP A 510 3.46 -32.93 -66.83
CA ASP A 510 4.36 -34.04 -67.18
C ASP A 510 3.81 -35.32 -66.53
N ASN A 511 2.71 -35.82 -67.09
CA ASN A 511 2.17 -37.13 -66.78
C ASN A 511 2.89 -38.16 -67.66
N ASN A 512 4.00 -38.72 -67.16
CA ASN A 512 4.49 -39.99 -67.68
C ASN A 512 4.75 -40.99 -66.56
N GLY A 513 3.99 -42.07 -66.63
CA GLY A 513 3.95 -43.11 -65.63
C GLY A 513 5.15 -44.05 -65.66
N ASN A 514 5.52 -44.43 -64.45
CA ASN A 514 5.65 -45.81 -63.99
C ASN A 514 6.98 -46.59 -64.21
N THR A 515 7.48 -47.03 -63.05
CA THR A 515 8.17 -48.30 -62.72
C THR A 515 9.57 -48.59 -63.26
N ASN A 516 10.57 -48.62 -62.36
CA ASN A 516 11.11 -49.90 -61.86
C ASN A 516 12.15 -49.75 -60.72
N ASN A 517 11.85 -50.42 -59.60
CA ASN A 517 12.66 -51.31 -58.75
C ASN A 517 14.11 -50.99 -58.33
N ASN A 518 14.23 -51.01 -56.98
CA ASN A 518 15.11 -51.86 -56.16
C ASN A 518 16.34 -51.27 -55.43
N SER A 519 16.28 -51.51 -54.11
CA SER A 519 17.33 -51.92 -53.17
C SER A 519 18.23 -50.84 -52.54
N GLY A 520 18.30 -50.87 -51.20
CA GLY A 520 19.46 -50.39 -50.45
C GLY A 520 19.16 -49.62 -49.15
N SER A 521 19.00 -50.36 -48.04
CA SER A 521 19.45 -50.05 -46.67
C SER A 521 19.19 -48.67 -46.02
N LEU A 522 18.46 -48.74 -44.89
CA LEU A 522 18.38 -47.77 -43.80
C LEU A 522 19.75 -47.39 -43.19
N PRO A 523 19.80 -46.22 -42.52
CA PRO A 523 19.98 -46.23 -41.07
C PRO A 523 18.87 -45.48 -40.30
N GLN A 524 18.63 -45.94 -39.06
CA GLN A 524 17.95 -45.22 -37.97
C GLN A 524 18.65 -43.86 -37.73
N THR A 525 17.99 -42.78 -37.31
CA THR A 525 17.47 -42.47 -35.97
C THR A 525 16.51 -41.27 -36.09
N GLY A 526 15.27 -41.29 -35.58
CA GLY A 526 14.92 -40.97 -34.19
C GLY A 526 14.68 -39.46 -33.98
N SER A 527 13.42 -39.02 -33.83
CA SER A 527 12.97 -38.01 -32.83
C SER A 527 11.52 -37.55 -33.04
N ASN A 528 10.80 -37.60 -31.92
CA ASN A 528 9.82 -36.65 -31.37
C ASN A 528 8.47 -36.41 -32.06
N VAL A 529 7.46 -36.89 -31.34
CA VAL A 529 6.03 -36.64 -31.55
C VAL A 529 5.61 -35.44 -30.68
N ASN A 530 4.94 -34.48 -31.33
CA ASN A 530 3.91 -33.54 -30.85
C ASN A 530 4.24 -32.43 -29.84
N GLY A 531 4.68 -31.28 -30.39
CA GLY A 531 4.46 -29.94 -29.80
C GLY A 531 3.29 -29.15 -30.45
N SER A 532 2.81 -29.55 -31.62
CA SER A 532 1.87 -28.73 -32.41
C SER A 532 0.38 -28.99 -32.17
N LEU A 533 0.02 -30.02 -31.39
CA LEU A 533 -1.39 -30.34 -31.10
C LEU A 533 -1.91 -29.65 -29.82
N LEU A 534 -1.02 -29.19 -28.93
CA LEU A 534 -1.39 -28.55 -27.67
C LEU A 534 -1.75 -27.07 -27.84
N LEU A 535 -1.11 -26.37 -28.78
CA LEU A 535 -1.38 -24.96 -29.11
C LEU A 535 -2.72 -24.76 -29.82
N ILE A 536 -3.16 -25.72 -30.64
CA ILE A 536 -4.43 -25.66 -31.35
C ILE A 536 -5.63 -25.83 -30.39
N ILE A 537 -5.45 -26.60 -29.31
CA ILE A 537 -6.51 -26.82 -28.30
C ILE A 537 -6.67 -25.60 -27.38
N ILE A 538 -5.59 -24.87 -27.07
CA ILE A 538 -5.64 -23.67 -26.22
C ILE A 538 -6.31 -22.49 -26.97
N SER A 539 -6.03 -22.33 -28.26
CA SER A 539 -6.63 -21.27 -29.10
C SER A 539 -8.14 -21.45 -29.29
N LEU A 540 -8.62 -22.69 -29.47
CA LEU A 540 -10.06 -22.98 -29.59
C LEU A 540 -10.83 -22.78 -28.27
N CYS A 541 -10.19 -22.98 -27.11
CA CYS A 541 -10.80 -22.72 -25.80
C CYS A 541 -10.95 -21.22 -25.50
N MET A 542 -10.01 -20.36 -25.93
CA MET A 542 -10.10 -18.91 -25.72
C MET A 542 -11.17 -18.26 -26.61
N ILE A 543 -11.33 -18.72 -27.85
CA ILE A 543 -12.39 -18.26 -28.76
C ILE A 543 -13.79 -18.59 -28.20
N TYR A 544 -13.94 -19.72 -27.48
CA TYR A 544 -15.22 -20.11 -26.88
C TYR A 544 -15.55 -19.31 -25.61
N MET A 545 -14.55 -18.94 -24.79
CA MET A 545 -14.76 -18.07 -23.63
C MET A 545 -15.10 -16.63 -24.02
N GLY A 546 -14.46 -16.08 -25.06
CA GLY A 546 -14.74 -14.72 -25.55
C GLY A 546 -16.19 -14.53 -26.02
N LYS A 547 -16.77 -15.55 -26.67
CA LYS A 547 -18.18 -15.52 -27.13
C LYS A 547 -19.18 -15.55 -25.96
N VAL A 548 -18.87 -16.26 -24.88
CA VAL A 548 -19.75 -16.38 -23.69
C VAL A 548 -19.74 -15.10 -22.84
N ILE A 549 -18.66 -14.32 -22.87
CA ILE A 549 -18.54 -13.05 -22.13
C ILE A 549 -19.30 -11.92 -22.85
N LEU A 550 -19.30 -11.90 -24.19
CA LEU A 550 -20.03 -10.91 -24.99
C LEU A 550 -21.55 -11.12 -24.98
N GLU A 551 -22.04 -12.36 -24.99
CA GLU A 551 -23.48 -12.64 -24.89
C GLU A 551 -24.07 -12.32 -23.50
N ASN A 552 -23.25 -12.35 -22.43
CA ASN A 552 -23.70 -12.01 -21.07
C ASN A 552 -23.68 -10.49 -20.78
N LYS A 553 -22.86 -9.69 -21.46
CA LYS A 553 -22.91 -8.22 -21.35
C LYS A 553 -24.14 -7.62 -22.05
N SER A 554 -24.62 -8.24 -23.14
CA SER A 554 -25.82 -7.77 -23.86
C SER A 554 -27.15 -8.00 -23.11
N LYS A 555 -27.21 -8.92 -22.12
CA LYS A 555 -28.44 -9.23 -21.38
C LYS A 555 -28.63 -8.47 -20.06
N LYS A 556 -27.63 -7.71 -19.58
CA LYS A 556 -27.71 -6.95 -18.32
C LYS A 556 -28.15 -5.48 -18.46
N VAL A 557 -28.48 -5.02 -19.67
CA VAL A 557 -28.92 -3.63 -19.93
C VAL A 557 -30.44 -3.53 -20.22
N ILE A 558 -31.19 -4.64 -20.15
CA ILE A 558 -32.65 -4.65 -20.34
C ILE A 558 -33.31 -5.37 -19.16
N ASP A 559 -33.26 -4.78 -17.97
CA ASP A 559 -34.26 -4.98 -16.91
C ASP A 559 -33.98 -4.03 -15.73
N LYS A 560 -34.25 -2.73 -15.96
CA LYS A 560 -34.59 -1.74 -14.92
C LYS A 560 -35.48 -0.68 -15.55
N LYS A 561 -36.78 -0.94 -15.53
CA LYS A 561 -37.85 0.06 -15.59
C LYS A 561 -38.84 -0.24 -14.47
#